data_AF-A0A7W8FI72-F1
#
_entry.id   AF-A0A7W8FI72-F1
#
_cell.length_a   1.000
_cell.length_b   1.000
_cell.length_c   1.000
_cell.angle_alpha   90.00
_cell.angle_beta   90.00
_cell.angle_gamma   90.00
#
_symmetry.space_group_name_H-M   'P 1'
#
loop_
_entity.id
_entity.type
_entity.pdbx_description
1 polymer ?
#
loop_
_entity_poly.entity_id
_entity_poly.type
_entity_poly.pdbx_seq_one_letter_code
_entity_poly.pdbx_strand_id
1 'polypeptide(L)'
;MSVATVVVTICLAAMFLFAGSIKLLGVQQSLAIRDHLDISPTQWRGIGLLELAGVAGALAGLAWRPIGLAAAIGLTLLAIGAVVSHVRASDSVAETTPAVIGIGLAVATAVLQST
;
A
#
# COMPACT_ATOMS: atom_id res chain seq x y z
N MET A 1 2.19 -9.80 -21.43
CA MET A 1 1.54 -9.46 -20.14
C MET A 1 0.44 -10.47 -19.86
N SER A 2 0.44 -11.13 -18.71
CA SER A 2 -0.56 -12.16 -18.38
C SER A 2 -1.82 -11.55 -17.78
N VAL A 3 -2.96 -12.25 -17.86
CA VAL A 3 -4.20 -11.85 -17.18
C VAL A 3 -3.98 -11.76 -15.66
N ALA A 4 -3.21 -12.68 -15.08
CA ALA A 4 -2.86 -12.65 -13.66
C ALA A 4 -2.10 -11.37 -13.28
N THR A 5 -1.11 -10.94 -14.09
CA THR A 5 -0.35 -9.69 -13.87
C THR A 5 -1.30 -8.50 -13.81
N VAL A 6 -2.25 -8.40 -14.75
CA VAL A 6 -3.20 -7.28 -14.78
C VAL A 6 -4.13 -7.33 -13.57
N VAL A 7 -4.75 -8.47 -13.29
CA VAL A 7 -5.71 -8.62 -12.19
C VAL A 7 -5.07 -8.28 -10.84
N VAL A 8 -3.90 -8.87 -10.53
CA VAL A 8 -3.23 -8.63 -9.25
C VAL A 8 -2.77 -7.18 -9.13
N THR A 9 -2.25 -6.57 -10.20
CA THR A 9 -1.85 -5.16 -10.21
C THR A 9 -3.05 -4.23 -9.98
N ILE A 10 -4.22 -4.54 -10.56
CA ILE A 10 -5.46 -3.76 -10.35
C ILE A 10 -5.97 -3.90 -8.91
N CYS A 11 -5.94 -5.11 -8.33
CA CYS A 11 -6.31 -5.31 -6.93
C CYS A 11 -5.39 -4.53 -5.99
N LEU A 12 -4.07 -4.59 -6.22
CA LEU A 12 -3.10 -3.79 -5.47
C LEU A 12 -3.39 -2.29 -5.61
N ALA A 13 -3.59 -1.83 -6.84
CA ALA A 13 -3.86 -0.44 -7.16
C ALA A 13 -5.13 0.06 -6.46
N ALA A 14 -6.23 -0.68 -6.54
CA ALA A 14 -7.51 -0.30 -5.92
C ALA A 14 -7.38 -0.16 -4.40
N MET A 15 -6.70 -1.13 -3.76
CA MET A 15 -6.51 -1.14 -2.32
C MET A 15 -5.67 0.04 -1.82
N PHE A 16 -4.50 0.26 -2.42
CA PHE A 16 -3.61 1.37 -2.02
C PHE A 16 -4.13 2.73 -2.50
N LEU A 17 -4.90 2.79 -3.58
CA LEU A 17 -5.60 4.00 -4.00
C LEU A 17 -6.60 4.42 -2.94
N PHE A 18 -7.41 3.47 -2.45
CA PHE A 18 -8.34 3.73 -1.36
C PHE A 18 -7.60 4.16 -0.09
N ALA A 19 -6.62 3.37 0.36
CA ALA A 19 -5.85 3.65 1.58
C ALA A 19 -5.14 5.01 1.53
N GLY A 20 -4.43 5.30 0.43
CA GLY A 20 -3.73 6.57 0.26
C GLY A 20 -4.70 7.75 0.18
N SER A 21 -5.81 7.60 -0.53
CA SER A 21 -6.81 8.67 -0.68
C SER A 21 -7.45 9.05 0.65
N ILE A 22 -7.87 8.09 1.48
CA ILE A 22 -8.52 8.41 2.77
C ILE A 22 -7.56 9.12 3.74
N LYS A 23 -6.24 8.85 3.66
CA LYS A 23 -5.20 9.54 4.44
C LYS A 23 -5.03 11.00 4.02
N LEU A 24 -5.03 11.26 2.71
CA LEU A 24 -4.87 12.61 2.16
C LEU A 24 -6.12 13.47 2.30
N LEU A 25 -7.29 12.86 2.10
CA LEU A 25 -8.58 13.51 2.27
C LEU A 25 -8.93 13.78 3.75
N GLY A 26 -8.17 13.22 4.69
CA GLY A 26 -8.39 13.42 6.12
C GLY A 26 -9.72 12.82 6.58
N VAL A 27 -10.09 11.67 6.04
CA VAL A 27 -11.30 10.95 6.45
C VAL A 27 -11.20 10.61 7.94
N GLN A 28 -12.26 10.88 8.71
CA GLN A 28 -12.25 10.80 10.18
C GLN A 28 -11.77 9.43 10.69
N GLN A 29 -12.21 8.34 10.05
CA GLN A 29 -11.77 6.98 10.38
C GLN A 29 -10.25 6.80 10.17
N SER A 30 -9.70 7.37 9.10
CA SER A 30 -8.25 7.32 8.83
C SER A 30 -7.45 8.13 9.86
N LEU A 31 -7.97 9.29 10.28
CA LEU A 31 -7.35 10.12 11.30
C LEU A 31 -7.39 9.46 12.69
N ALA A 32 -8.47 8.77 13.03
CA ALA A 32 -8.55 7.99 14.26
C ALA A 32 -7.49 6.88 14.30
N ILE A 33 -7.27 6.17 13.19
CA ILE A 33 -6.18 5.18 13.07
C ILE A 33 -4.82 5.86 13.23
N ARG A 34 -4.60 7.01 12.57
CA ARG A 34 -3.34 7.76 12.71
C ARG A 34 -3.02 8.09 14.17
N ASP A 35 -4.01 8.65 14.86
CA ASP A 35 -3.86 9.13 16.23
C ASP A 35 -3.64 7.96 17.20
N HIS A 36 -4.33 6.84 16.97
CA HIS A 36 -4.10 5.58 17.68
C HIS A 36 -2.69 5.01 17.48
N LEU A 37 -2.18 5.07 16.24
CA LEU A 37 -0.84 4.60 15.90
C LEU A 37 0.29 5.58 16.29
N ASP A 38 -0.04 6.72 16.91
CA ASP A 38 0.89 7.79 17.30
C ASP A 38 1.77 8.30 16.13
N ILE A 39 1.16 8.42 14.94
CA ILE A 39 1.87 8.90 13.74
C ILE A 39 1.57 10.39 13.52
N SER A 40 2.60 11.19 13.28
CA SER A 40 2.41 12.63 13.05
C SER A 40 1.58 12.92 11.78
N PRO A 41 0.83 14.04 11.74
CA PRO A 41 0.02 14.40 10.57
C PRO A 41 0.82 14.50 9.25
N THR A 42 2.07 14.97 9.32
CA THR A 42 2.96 15.10 8.16
C THR A 42 3.40 13.73 7.65
N GLN A 43 3.80 12.83 8.54
CA GLN A 43 4.12 11.45 8.18
C GLN A 43 2.91 10.72 7.59
N TRP A 44 1.72 10.89 8.18
CA TRP A 44 0.49 10.24 7.69
C TRP A 44 0.14 10.65 6.25
N ARG A 45 0.24 11.95 5.95
CA ARG A 45 0.06 12.45 4.58
C ARG A 45 1.18 12.00 3.66
N GLY A 46 2.42 11.97 4.13
CA GLY A 46 3.56 11.45 3.38
C GLY A 46 3.37 9.98 2.97
N ILE A 47 2.89 9.14 3.88
CA ILE A 47 2.52 7.75 3.59
C ILE A 47 1.45 7.70 2.50
N GLY A 48 0.38 8.50 2.63
CA GLY A 48 -0.67 8.54 1.61
C GLY A 48 -0.15 8.95 0.22
N LEU A 49 0.74 9.94 0.14
CA LEU A 49 1.37 10.34 -1.13
C LEU A 49 2.23 9.21 -1.73
N LEU A 50 3.01 8.52 -0.89
CA LEU A 50 3.85 7.41 -1.34
C LEU A 50 3.00 6.21 -1.80
N GLU A 51 1.87 5.94 -1.14
CA GLU A 51 0.92 4.92 -1.58
C GLU A 51 0.35 5.26 -2.97
N LEU A 52 -0.08 6.52 -3.19
CA LEU A 52 -0.59 6.95 -4.50
C LEU A 52 0.51 6.96 -5.58
N ALA A 53 1.73 7.34 -5.25
CA ALA A 53 2.88 7.22 -6.16
C ALA A 53 3.17 5.76 -6.51
N GLY A 54 3.08 4.85 -5.53
CA GLY A 54 3.18 3.42 -5.72
C GLY A 54 2.08 2.86 -6.63
N VAL A 55 0.83 3.33 -6.47
CA VAL A 55 -0.28 2.97 -7.37
C VAL A 55 0.02 3.40 -8.81
N ALA A 56 0.42 4.65 -9.01
CA ALA A 56 0.77 5.17 -10.33
C ALA A 56 1.92 4.39 -10.97
N GLY A 57 2.97 4.09 -10.19
CA GLY A 57 4.11 3.30 -10.64
C GLY A 57 3.75 1.85 -10.96
N ALA A 58 2.92 1.19 -10.15
CA ALA A 58 2.49 -0.18 -10.39
C ALA A 58 1.67 -0.32 -11.68
N LEU A 59 0.78 0.64 -11.94
CA LEU A 59 -0.01 0.72 -13.18
C LEU A 59 0.87 1.04 -14.40
N ALA A 60 1.79 1.99 -14.27
CA ALA A 60 2.78 2.28 -15.32
C ALA A 60 3.67 1.07 -15.62
N GLY A 61 3.92 0.21 -14.61
CA GLY A 61 4.61 -1.07 -14.71
C GLY A 61 4.03 -2.06 -15.72
N LEU A 62 2.72 -1.96 -15.99
CA LEU A 62 2.06 -2.76 -17.03
C LEU A 62 2.59 -2.42 -18.43
N ALA A 63 3.05 -1.19 -18.65
CA ALA A 63 3.72 -0.77 -19.88
C ALA A 63 5.24 -0.86 -19.79
N TRP A 64 5.83 -0.58 -18.62
CA TRP A 64 7.28 -0.58 -18.42
C TRP A 64 7.69 -1.24 -17.10
N ARG A 65 7.97 -2.55 -17.16
CA ARG A 65 8.21 -3.43 -16.00
C ARG A 65 9.14 -2.87 -14.90
N PRO A 66 10.28 -2.22 -15.19
CA PRO A 66 11.17 -1.75 -14.12
C PRO A 66 10.50 -0.79 -13.13
N ILE A 67 9.60 0.08 -13.61
CA ILE A 67 8.94 1.07 -12.74
C ILE A 67 7.93 0.41 -11.81
N GLY A 68 7.19 -0.59 -12.29
CA GLY A 68 6.20 -1.25 -11.46
C GLY A 68 6.80 -2.27 -10.51
N LEU A 69 7.95 -2.88 -10.85
CA LEU A 69 8.75 -3.64 -9.87
C LEU A 69 9.22 -2.72 -8.73
N ALA A 70 9.78 -1.56 -9.05
CA ALA A 70 10.21 -0.59 -8.04
C ALA A 70 9.03 -0.11 -7.17
N ALA A 71 7.88 0.17 -7.79
CA ALA A 71 6.67 0.59 -7.10
C ALA A 71 6.11 -0.50 -6.18
N ALA A 72 6.07 -1.75 -6.64
CA ALA A 72 5.61 -2.89 -5.85
C ALA A 72 6.51 -3.16 -4.64
N ILE A 73 7.83 -3.00 -4.79
CA ILE A 73 8.78 -3.06 -3.66
C ILE A 73 8.51 -1.92 -2.67
N GLY A 74 8.33 -0.69 -3.16
CA GLY A 74 8.01 0.46 -2.30
C GLY A 74 6.71 0.26 -1.50
N LEU A 75 5.65 -0.20 -2.16
CA LEU A 75 4.37 -0.53 -1.50
C LEU A 75 4.52 -1.67 -0.49
N THR A 76 5.35 -2.67 -0.79
CA THR A 76 5.68 -3.74 0.16
C THR A 76 6.33 -3.18 1.43
N LEU A 77 7.33 -2.30 1.28
CA LEU A 77 8.02 -1.68 2.42
C LEU A 77 7.08 -0.79 3.25
N LEU A 78 6.20 -0.02 2.60
CA LEU A 78 5.18 0.76 3.30
C LEU A 78 4.21 -0.13 4.09
N ALA A 79 3.76 -1.23 3.50
CA ALA A 79 2.84 -2.16 4.13
C ALA A 79 3.49 -2.91 5.31
N ILE A 80 4.77 -3.26 5.20
CA ILE A 80 5.56 -3.78 6.34
C ILE A 80 5.61 -2.73 7.46
N GLY A 81 5.90 -1.47 7.13
CA GLY A 81 5.85 -0.38 8.10
C GLY A 81 4.50 -0.26 8.80
N ALA A 82 3.40 -0.40 8.05
CA ALA A 82 2.05 -0.41 8.61
C ALA A 82 1.84 -1.59 9.58
N VAL A 83 2.21 -2.82 9.20
CA VAL A 83 2.14 -3.98 10.11
C VAL A 83 2.93 -3.74 11.39
N VAL A 84 4.15 -3.21 11.27
CA VAL A 84 4.98 -2.89 12.44
C VAL A 84 4.30 -1.85 13.34
N SER A 85 3.69 -0.81 12.77
CA SER A 85 2.93 0.19 13.54
C SER A 85 1.75 -0.43 14.29
N HIS A 86 0.93 -1.25 13.61
CA HIS A 86 -0.20 -1.95 14.24
C HIS A 86 0.25 -2.90 15.36
N VAL A 87 1.32 -3.68 15.14
CA VAL A 87 1.87 -4.57 16.17
C VAL A 87 2.40 -3.78 17.37
N ARG A 88 3.04 -2.63 17.14
CA ARG A 88 3.52 -1.75 18.23
C ARG A 88 2.38 -1.12 19.02
N ALA A 89 1.25 -0.85 18.37
CA ALA A 89 0.03 -0.39 19.02
C ALA A 89 -0.76 -1.52 19.72
N SER A 90 -0.28 -2.77 19.64
CA SER A 90 -0.95 -3.97 20.16
C SER A 90 -2.32 -4.22 19.54
N ASP A 91 -2.46 -3.87 18.27
CA ASP A 91 -3.71 -4.04 17.52
C ASP A 91 -4.04 -5.52 17.33
N SER A 92 -5.34 -5.76 17.18
CA SER A 92 -5.84 -7.09 16.86
C SER A 92 -5.40 -7.54 15.46
N VAL A 93 -5.54 -8.84 15.21
CA VAL A 93 -5.33 -9.42 13.88
C VAL A 93 -6.24 -8.75 12.85
N ALA A 94 -7.48 -8.41 13.21
CA ALA A 94 -8.45 -7.80 12.30
C ALA A 94 -7.98 -6.41 11.81
N GLU A 95 -7.43 -5.60 12.71
CA GLU A 95 -6.89 -4.27 12.39
C GLU A 95 -5.61 -4.34 11.54
N THR A 96 -4.78 -5.37 11.77
CA THR A 96 -3.53 -5.57 11.02
C THR A 96 -3.77 -6.24 9.64
N THR A 97 -4.91 -6.91 9.46
CA THR A 97 -5.22 -7.73 8.27
C THR A 97 -5.08 -6.97 6.95
N PRO A 98 -5.60 -5.74 6.78
CA PRO A 98 -5.42 -4.99 5.55
C PRO A 98 -3.93 -4.78 5.20
N ALA A 99 -3.08 -4.46 6.18
CA ALA A 99 -1.66 -4.27 5.90
C ALA A 99 -1.00 -5.59 5.41
N VAL A 100 -1.38 -6.73 5.98
CA VAL A 100 -0.89 -8.06 5.57
C VAL A 100 -1.36 -8.42 4.15
N ILE A 101 -2.62 -8.16 3.81
CA ILE A 101 -3.15 -8.35 2.45
C ILE A 101 -2.40 -7.46 1.46
N GLY A 102 -2.12 -6.21 1.85
CA GLY A 102 -1.34 -5.26 1.07
C GLY A 102 0.06 -5.78 0.75
N ILE A 103 0.75 -6.38 1.73
CA ILE A 103 2.05 -7.05 1.51
C ILE A 103 1.90 -8.18 0.49
N GLY A 104 0.92 -9.05 0.66
CA GLY A 104 0.69 -10.19 -0.25
C GLY A 104 0.47 -9.75 -1.69
N LEU A 105 -0.39 -8.75 -1.91
CA LEU A 105 -0.65 -8.19 -3.25
C LEU A 105 0.59 -7.50 -3.83
N ALA A 106 1.35 -6.77 -3.01
CA ALA A 106 2.52 -6.02 -3.47
C ALA A 106 3.65 -6.99 -3.87
N VAL A 107 3.93 -8.01 -3.06
CA VAL A 107 4.90 -9.06 -3.37
C VAL A 107 4.49 -9.85 -4.61
N ALA A 108 3.21 -10.25 -4.70
CA ALA A 108 2.72 -10.95 -5.88
C ALA A 108 2.86 -10.10 -7.15
N THR A 109 2.60 -8.80 -7.07
CA THR A 109 2.81 -7.86 -8.18
C THR A 109 4.29 -7.75 -8.55
N ALA A 110 5.18 -7.63 -7.57
CA ALA A 110 6.63 -7.58 -7.81
C ALA A 110 7.11 -8.84 -8.55
N VAL A 111 6.69 -10.02 -8.11
CA VAL A 111 7.01 -11.29 -8.76
C VAL A 111 6.47 -11.31 -10.20
N LEU A 112 5.19 -11.01 -10.41
CA LEU A 112 4.53 -11.05 -11.73
C LEU A 112 5.07 -10.02 -12.73
N GLN A 113 5.62 -8.90 -12.26
CA GLN A 113 6.25 -7.90 -13.13
C GLN A 113 7.73 -8.18 -13.39
N SER A 114 8.37 -9.03 -12.57
CA SER A 114 9.77 -9.46 -12.74
C SER A 114 9.95 -10.61 -13.74
N THR A 115 8.93 -11.44 -13.93
CA THR A 115 8.85 -12.52 -14.93
C THR A 115 8.31 -12.00 -16.23
#